data_AF-A0A6N9Q1K0-F1
#
_entry.id   AF-A0A6N9Q1K0-F1
#
_cell.length_a   1.000
_cell.length_b   1.000
_cell.length_c   1.000
_cell.angle_alpha   90.00
_cell.angle_beta   90.00
_cell.angle_gamma   90.00
#
_symmetry.space_group_name_H-M   'P 1'
#
loop_
_entity.id
_entity.type
_entity.pdbx_description
1 polymer ?
#
loop_
_entity_poly.entity_id
_entity_poly.type
_entity_poly.pdbx_seq_one_letter_code
_entity_poly.pdbx_strand_id
1 'polypeptide(L)'
;MKTRYVFLIGLLLITISINPIFLMLREMYIDNDINRTYVIKHADNVQGFPTIIQTNELIINNHHIKLIEENTGRLAPLTPWDIDEHVEAGEIIKLQIELNGKLITDSSEIWLSNRNRGSRYFSWIDILTVKNLKSNEIKTAIVQRLTDNNEKMEDRQWRIIHVNEKGEWREEVFGYQDRSEYKLGVKLVNFSNTALMSMGYYSDILKGWPTIFFPIIYPWISSAVGILLIFMSMLMNISRKYLYK
;
A
#
# COMPACT_ATOMS: atom_id res chain seq x y z
N MET A 1 -47.89 2.61 14.33
CA MET A 1 -46.63 2.38 15.09
C MET A 1 -45.58 1.58 14.28
N LYS A 2 -45.88 0.37 13.77
CA LYS A 2 -44.91 -0.51 13.08
C LYS A 2 -44.14 0.12 11.89
N THR A 3 -44.79 0.92 11.05
CA THR A 3 -44.16 1.50 9.83
C THR A 3 -43.12 2.58 10.13
N ARG A 4 -43.29 3.34 11.24
CA ARG A 4 -42.30 4.35 11.67
C ARG A 4 -41.00 3.69 12.11
N TYR A 5 -41.05 2.55 12.81
CA TYR A 5 -39.85 1.83 13.22
C TYR A 5 -39.06 1.26 12.02
N VAL A 6 -39.75 0.69 11.03
CA VAL A 6 -39.09 0.20 9.80
C VAL A 6 -38.36 1.33 9.08
N PHE A 7 -38.98 2.51 8.99
CA PHE A 7 -38.34 3.70 8.43
C PHE A 7 -37.10 4.12 9.23
N LEU A 8 -37.22 4.21 10.56
CA LEU A 8 -36.13 4.64 11.43
C LEU A 8 -34.93 3.68 11.40
N ILE A 9 -35.19 2.37 11.38
CA ILE A 9 -34.13 1.35 11.22
C ILE A 9 -33.45 1.51 9.86
N GLY A 10 -34.23 1.68 8.79
CA GLY A 10 -33.68 1.89 7.45
C GLY A 10 -32.81 3.14 7.36
N LEU A 11 -33.26 4.25 7.95
CA LEU A 11 -32.50 5.49 8.02
C LEU A 11 -31.21 5.30 8.81
N LEU A 12 -31.27 4.67 9.99
CA LEU A 12 -30.10 4.38 10.82
C LEU A 12 -29.04 3.58 10.03
N LEU A 13 -29.45 2.51 9.34
CA LEU A 13 -28.55 1.67 8.55
C LEU A 13 -27.84 2.45 7.44
N ILE A 14 -28.53 3.36 6.76
CA ILE A 14 -27.91 4.23 5.75
C ILE A 14 -26.94 5.21 6.40
N THR A 15 -27.36 5.87 7.49
CA THR A 15 -26.54 6.87 8.18
C THR A 15 -25.23 6.29 8.69
N ILE A 16 -25.23 5.08 9.26
CA ILE A 16 -23.99 4.43 9.71
C ILE A 16 -23.13 3.92 8.56
N SER A 17 -23.71 3.69 7.37
CA SER A 17 -23.00 3.10 6.22
C SER A 17 -22.40 4.16 5.30
N ILE A 18 -22.93 5.39 5.30
CA ILE A 18 -22.59 6.40 4.30
C ILE A 18 -21.12 6.81 4.30
N ASN A 19 -20.52 7.01 5.48
CA ASN A 19 -19.11 7.39 5.61
C ASN A 19 -18.18 6.26 5.12
N PRO A 20 -18.29 5.02 5.62
CA PRO A 20 -17.44 3.95 5.11
C PRO A 20 -17.68 3.64 3.62
N ILE A 21 -18.91 3.74 3.09
CA ILE A 21 -19.14 3.65 1.63
C ILE A 21 -18.35 4.73 0.89
N PHE A 22 -18.42 5.97 1.35
CA PHE A 22 -17.71 7.08 0.72
C PHE A 22 -16.19 6.86 0.74
N LEU A 23 -15.62 6.44 1.87
CA LEU A 23 -14.20 6.14 1.99
C LEU A 23 -13.79 4.99 1.07
N MET A 24 -14.57 3.89 1.03
CA MET A 24 -14.32 2.78 0.11
C MET A 24 -14.37 3.21 -1.35
N LEU A 25 -15.39 3.98 -1.75
CA LEU A 25 -15.51 4.50 -3.11
C LEU A 25 -14.32 5.36 -3.49
N ARG A 26 -13.87 6.22 -2.58
CA ARG A 26 -12.69 7.07 -2.79
C ARG A 26 -11.43 6.23 -3.00
N GLU A 27 -11.19 5.23 -2.15
CA GLU A 27 -10.06 4.31 -2.29
C GLU A 27 -10.10 3.55 -3.63
N MET A 28 -11.25 2.97 -3.98
CA MET A 28 -11.43 2.24 -5.24
C MET A 28 -11.23 3.13 -6.45
N TYR A 29 -11.73 4.37 -6.39
CA TYR A 29 -11.56 5.36 -7.44
C TYR A 29 -10.08 5.69 -7.66
N ILE A 30 -9.33 5.98 -6.57
CA ILE A 30 -7.90 6.28 -6.64
C ILE A 30 -7.11 5.07 -7.17
N ASP A 31 -7.36 3.87 -6.65
CA ASP A 31 -6.66 2.66 -7.11
C ASP A 31 -6.91 2.42 -8.61
N ASN A 32 -8.16 2.56 -9.06
CA ASN A 32 -8.52 2.41 -10.46
C ASN A 32 -7.90 3.50 -11.35
N ASP A 33 -7.84 4.76 -10.90
CA ASP A 33 -7.17 5.83 -11.66
C ASP A 33 -5.66 5.55 -11.83
N ILE A 34 -5.00 5.09 -10.77
CA ILE A 34 -3.59 4.70 -10.81
C ILE A 34 -3.40 3.50 -11.73
N ASN A 35 -4.20 2.44 -11.59
CA ASN A 35 -4.06 1.21 -12.40
C ASN A 35 -4.37 1.46 -13.89
N ARG A 36 -5.18 2.47 -14.22
CA ARG A 36 -5.41 2.91 -15.60
C ARG A 36 -4.30 3.79 -16.14
N THR A 37 -3.52 4.44 -15.27
CA THR A 37 -2.47 5.38 -15.66
C THR A 37 -1.09 4.74 -15.63
N TYR A 38 -0.84 3.75 -14.78
CA TYR A 38 0.49 3.18 -14.55
C TYR A 38 0.51 1.66 -14.59
N VAL A 39 1.58 1.12 -15.17
CA VAL A 39 1.96 -0.29 -15.05
C VAL A 39 3.24 -0.36 -14.23
N ILE A 40 3.20 -1.11 -13.14
CA ILE A 40 4.32 -1.28 -12.20
C ILE A 40 4.80 -2.72 -12.31
N LYS A 41 6.12 -2.91 -12.42
CA LYS A 41 6.78 -4.22 -12.43
C LYS A 41 8.03 -4.16 -11.55
N HIS A 42 8.45 -5.27 -10.98
CA HIS A 42 9.80 -5.36 -10.43
C HIS A 42 10.81 -5.21 -11.57
N ALA A 43 11.93 -4.54 -11.30
CA ALA A 43 12.93 -4.26 -12.33
C ALA A 43 13.74 -5.50 -12.73
N ASP A 44 13.85 -6.49 -11.85
CA ASP A 44 14.43 -7.79 -12.18
C ASP A 44 13.31 -8.74 -12.65
N ASN A 45 13.37 -9.12 -13.93
CA ASN A 45 12.28 -9.79 -14.65
C ASN A 45 12.52 -11.31 -14.79
N VAL A 46 13.16 -11.93 -13.80
CA VAL A 46 13.24 -13.39 -13.73
C VAL A 46 11.89 -13.91 -13.20
N GLN A 47 11.22 -14.69 -14.05
CA GLN A 47 9.83 -15.10 -13.95
C GLN A 47 9.51 -15.89 -12.68
N GLY A 48 8.56 -15.38 -11.88
CA GLY A 48 8.01 -16.07 -10.70
C GLY A 48 8.97 -16.02 -9.51
N PHE A 49 8.49 -15.62 -8.33
CA PHE A 49 9.30 -15.60 -7.08
C PHE A 49 10.22 -16.83 -6.99
N PRO A 50 11.57 -16.73 -7.00
CA PRO A 50 12.47 -15.76 -6.35
C PRO A 50 13.42 -15.05 -7.37
N THR A 51 13.73 -13.76 -7.29
CA THR A 51 14.81 -13.19 -6.47
C THR A 51 14.66 -11.67 -6.50
N ILE A 52 14.04 -11.07 -5.48
CA ILE A 52 14.15 -9.63 -5.29
C ILE A 52 15.66 -9.37 -5.05
N ILE A 53 16.24 -8.30 -5.63
CA ILE A 53 17.65 -7.85 -5.52
C ILE A 53 18.56 -8.78 -4.70
N GLN A 54 19.22 -9.74 -5.35
CA GLN A 54 20.26 -10.58 -4.69
C GLN A 54 21.67 -10.02 -4.88
N THR A 55 21.80 -9.02 -5.73
CA THR A 55 23.06 -8.40 -6.10
C THR A 55 23.07 -6.96 -5.59
N ASN A 56 24.25 -6.50 -5.21
CA ASN A 56 24.47 -5.11 -4.82
C ASN A 56 24.56 -4.20 -6.06
N GLU A 57 24.45 -4.74 -7.28
CA GLU A 57 24.53 -3.98 -8.53
C GLU A 57 23.51 -4.48 -9.55
N LEU A 58 22.80 -3.55 -10.19
CA LEU A 58 21.76 -3.81 -11.18
C LEU A 58 21.91 -2.86 -12.36
N ILE A 59 21.62 -3.34 -13.57
CA ILE A 59 21.54 -2.51 -14.78
C ILE A 59 20.08 -2.50 -15.24
N ILE A 60 19.43 -1.36 -15.12
CA ILE A 60 18.00 -1.19 -15.43
C ILE A 60 17.84 0.01 -16.34
N ASN A 61 17.23 -0.17 -17.51
CA ASN A 61 17.04 0.90 -18.52
C ASN A 61 18.36 1.62 -18.86
N ASN A 62 19.46 0.88 -19.02
CA ASN A 62 20.82 1.38 -19.24
C ASN A 62 21.40 2.24 -18.10
N HIS A 63 20.80 2.20 -16.91
CA HIS A 63 21.35 2.84 -15.71
C HIS A 63 21.93 1.78 -14.77
N HIS A 64 23.14 2.04 -14.32
CA HIS A 64 23.82 1.22 -13.32
C HIS A 64 23.43 1.72 -11.94
N ILE A 65 22.72 0.90 -11.18
CA ILE A 65 22.32 1.16 -9.80
C ILE A 65 23.14 0.25 -8.91
N LYS A 66 23.87 0.85 -7.97
CA LYS A 66 24.71 0.14 -7.02
C LYS A 66 24.27 0.45 -5.58
N LEU A 67 24.11 -0.60 -4.81
CA LEU A 67 23.80 -0.61 -3.39
C LEU A 67 25.11 -0.79 -2.63
N ILE A 68 25.56 0.28 -1.98
CA ILE A 68 26.79 0.30 -1.20
C ILE A 68 26.42 -0.06 0.24
N GLU A 69 26.99 -1.17 0.72
CA GLU A 69 26.78 -1.67 2.08
C GLU A 69 28.00 -1.35 2.94
N GLU A 70 27.78 -0.70 4.09
CA GLU A 70 28.76 -0.53 5.15
C GLU A 70 28.32 -1.35 6.36
N ASN A 71 29.14 -2.32 6.78
CA ASN A 71 28.84 -3.20 7.89
C ASN A 71 28.89 -2.42 9.22
N THR A 72 27.85 -2.54 10.05
CA THR A 72 27.81 -1.89 11.37
C THR A 72 28.30 -2.79 12.52
N GLY A 73 28.47 -4.09 12.28
CA GLY A 73 28.81 -5.10 13.28
C GLY A 73 27.67 -5.45 14.25
N ARG A 74 26.46 -4.93 14.02
CA ARG A 74 25.27 -5.18 14.86
C ARG A 74 24.31 -6.15 14.19
N LEU A 75 23.55 -6.85 15.03
CA LEU A 75 22.47 -7.74 14.62
C LEU A 75 21.11 -7.13 14.96
N ALA A 76 20.12 -7.37 14.10
CA ALA A 76 18.74 -6.98 14.32
C ALA A 76 18.11 -7.78 15.47
N PRO A 77 17.16 -7.21 16.22
CA PRO A 77 16.39 -7.98 17.19
C PRO A 77 15.58 -9.05 16.47
N LEU A 78 15.46 -10.23 17.08
CA LEU A 78 14.60 -11.30 16.57
C LEU A 78 13.13 -10.87 16.66
N THR A 79 12.42 -10.97 15.55
CA THR A 79 10.96 -10.84 15.51
C THR A 79 10.30 -12.12 16.02
N PRO A 80 9.02 -12.09 16.44
CA PRO A 80 8.28 -13.30 16.79
C PRO A 80 8.31 -14.37 15.67
N TRP A 81 8.33 -13.94 14.41
CA TRP A 81 8.44 -14.82 13.24
C TRP A 81 9.82 -15.45 13.12
N ASP A 82 10.90 -14.74 13.45
CA ASP A 82 12.25 -15.30 13.43
C ASP A 82 12.39 -16.40 14.49
N ILE A 83 11.76 -16.22 15.66
CA ILE A 83 11.75 -17.21 16.74
C ILE A 83 10.97 -18.47 16.31
N ASP A 84 9.77 -18.30 15.76
CA ASP A 84 8.93 -19.41 15.30
C ASP A 84 9.59 -20.21 14.16
N GLU A 85 10.21 -19.51 13.21
CA GLU A 85 10.88 -20.09 12.05
C GLU A 85 12.32 -20.55 12.33
N HIS A 86 12.83 -20.36 13.54
CA HIS A 86 14.21 -20.69 13.94
C HIS A 86 15.28 -20.03 13.03
N VAL A 87 15.07 -18.74 12.73
CA VAL A 87 15.96 -17.95 11.86
C VAL A 87 16.90 -17.09 12.74
N GLU A 88 18.20 -17.13 12.44
CA GLU A 88 19.21 -16.30 13.13
C GLU A 88 19.00 -14.82 12.86
N ALA A 89 19.44 -13.92 13.75
CA ALA A 89 19.27 -12.49 13.57
C ALA A 89 19.96 -11.96 12.28
N GLY A 90 19.26 -11.11 11.53
CA GLY A 90 19.82 -10.45 10.35
C GLY A 90 20.85 -9.38 10.71
N GLU A 91 21.80 -9.13 9.81
CA GLU A 91 22.79 -8.06 9.99
C GLU A 91 22.16 -6.68 9.80
N ILE A 92 22.57 -5.73 10.64
CA ILE A 92 22.27 -4.30 10.42
C ILE A 92 23.42 -3.71 9.61
N ILE A 93 23.08 -3.20 8.43
CA ILE A 93 24.03 -2.50 7.57
C ILE A 93 23.58 -1.06 7.37
N LYS A 94 24.54 -0.23 6.97
CA LYS A 94 24.29 1.09 6.40
C LYS A 94 24.25 0.95 4.88
N LEU A 95 23.13 1.31 4.28
CA LEU A 95 22.90 1.28 2.84
C LEU A 95 23.01 2.69 2.27
N GLN A 96 23.73 2.81 1.16
CA GLN A 96 23.71 3.95 0.27
C GLN A 96 23.43 3.52 -1.16
N ILE A 97 22.86 4.41 -1.96
CA ILE A 97 22.52 4.14 -3.36
C ILE A 97 23.39 5.03 -4.25
N GLU A 98 24.04 4.40 -5.21
CA GLU A 98 24.80 5.01 -6.28
C GLU A 98 24.08 4.78 -7.61
N LEU A 99 24.00 5.83 -8.43
CA LEU A 99 23.41 5.80 -9.77
C LEU A 99 24.46 6.29 -10.76
N ASN A 100 24.84 5.44 -11.71
CA ASN A 100 25.83 5.71 -12.76
C ASN A 100 27.16 6.27 -12.19
N GLY A 101 27.65 5.68 -11.09
CA GLY A 101 28.89 6.11 -10.43
C GLY A 101 28.77 7.36 -9.55
N LYS A 102 27.56 7.91 -9.38
CA LYS A 102 27.30 9.05 -8.49
C LYS A 102 26.46 8.62 -7.30
N LEU A 103 26.94 8.89 -6.09
CA LEU A 103 26.17 8.71 -4.87
C LEU A 103 24.94 9.63 -4.87
N ILE A 104 23.75 9.06 -4.65
CA ILE A 104 22.47 9.80 -4.69
C ILE A 104 21.69 9.78 -3.38
N THR A 105 22.12 9.00 -2.40
CA THR A 105 21.52 9.01 -1.05
C THR A 105 22.54 9.13 0.06
N ASP A 106 22.09 9.68 1.18
CA ASP A 106 22.75 9.52 2.46
C ASP A 106 22.68 8.06 2.96
N SER A 107 23.54 7.77 3.94
CA SER A 107 23.60 6.48 4.62
C SER A 107 22.36 6.25 5.48
N SER A 108 21.78 5.06 5.37
CA SER A 108 20.56 4.67 6.08
C SER A 108 20.65 3.24 6.59
N GLU A 109 20.24 3.00 7.84
CA GLU A 109 20.33 1.68 8.43
C GLU A 109 19.17 0.80 7.98
N ILE A 110 19.50 -0.41 7.53
CA ILE A 110 18.52 -1.43 7.15
C ILE A 110 18.91 -2.78 7.73
N TRP A 111 17.94 -3.68 7.82
CA TRP A 111 18.17 -5.06 8.25
C TRP A 111 18.19 -5.97 7.03
N LEU A 112 19.29 -6.70 6.88
CA LEU A 112 19.37 -7.71 5.83
C LEU A 112 18.46 -8.88 6.17
N SER A 113 17.78 -9.40 5.15
CA SER A 113 17.02 -10.63 5.26
C SER A 113 17.97 -11.79 5.52
N ASN A 114 17.73 -12.45 6.64
CA ASN A 114 18.32 -13.69 7.13
C ASN A 114 17.58 -14.95 6.62
N ARG A 115 16.49 -14.78 5.86
CA ARG A 115 15.66 -15.87 5.35
C ARG A 115 16.16 -16.34 3.99
N ASN A 116 16.09 -17.66 3.77
CA ASN A 116 16.33 -18.26 2.44
C ASN A 116 15.16 -18.07 1.46
N ARG A 117 14.41 -16.98 1.60
CA ARG A 117 13.29 -16.59 0.73
C ARG A 117 13.21 -15.07 0.64
N GLY A 118 12.96 -14.54 -0.56
CA GLY A 118 12.94 -13.10 -0.83
C GLY A 118 14.33 -12.52 -1.15
N SER A 119 14.41 -11.19 -1.21
CA SER A 119 15.68 -10.47 -1.39
C SER A 119 16.52 -10.46 -0.14
N ARG A 120 17.82 -10.32 -0.33
CA ARG A 120 18.77 -9.81 0.67
C ARG A 120 18.25 -8.56 1.41
N TYR A 121 17.51 -7.71 0.72
CA TYR A 121 16.96 -6.46 1.20
C TYR A 121 15.42 -6.46 1.37
N PHE A 122 14.84 -7.65 1.50
CA PHE A 122 13.38 -7.83 1.59
C PHE A 122 12.74 -6.90 2.63
N SER A 123 11.61 -6.27 2.25
CA SER A 123 10.86 -5.29 3.05
C SER A 123 11.57 -3.95 3.35
N TRP A 124 12.81 -3.75 2.90
CA TRP A 124 13.57 -2.51 3.10
C TRP A 124 13.76 -1.71 1.82
N ILE A 125 14.12 -2.38 0.72
CA ILE A 125 14.27 -1.73 -0.59
C ILE A 125 13.80 -2.65 -1.71
N ASP A 126 13.20 -2.03 -2.73
CA ASP A 126 12.89 -2.67 -3.99
C ASP A 126 13.09 -1.68 -5.14
N ILE A 127 13.36 -2.20 -6.34
CA ILE A 127 13.52 -1.39 -7.54
C ILE A 127 12.45 -1.81 -8.54
N LEU A 128 11.66 -0.82 -8.94
CA LEU A 128 10.48 -1.01 -9.78
C LEU A 128 10.66 -0.29 -11.12
N THR A 129 10.14 -0.90 -12.17
CA THR A 129 9.88 -0.21 -13.44
C THR A 129 8.44 0.31 -13.44
N VAL A 130 8.27 1.60 -13.67
CA VAL A 130 6.98 2.29 -13.69
C VAL A 130 6.75 2.87 -15.08
N LYS A 131 5.77 2.34 -15.81
CA LYS A 131 5.37 2.86 -17.12
C LYS A 131 4.09 3.68 -16.98
N ASN A 132 4.12 4.94 -17.39
CA ASN A 132 2.93 5.77 -17.54
C ASN A 132 2.26 5.47 -18.89
N LEU A 133 1.03 4.98 -18.87
CA LEU A 133 0.27 4.59 -20.07
C LEU A 133 -0.22 5.80 -20.88
N LYS A 134 -0.35 6.99 -20.28
CA LYS A 134 -0.80 8.20 -20.96
C LYS A 134 0.33 8.88 -21.73
N SER A 135 1.51 9.00 -21.12
CA SER A 135 2.69 9.61 -21.75
C SER A 135 3.63 8.61 -22.43
N ASN A 136 3.44 7.31 -22.20
CA ASN A 136 4.34 6.23 -22.57
C ASN A 136 5.75 6.33 -21.92
N GLU A 137 5.94 7.22 -20.95
CA GLU A 137 7.18 7.41 -20.22
C GLU A 137 7.47 6.22 -19.31
N ILE A 138 8.71 5.73 -19.34
CA ILE A 138 9.20 4.67 -18.46
C ILE A 138 10.18 5.28 -17.45
N LYS A 139 9.97 4.97 -16.18
CA LYS A 139 10.83 5.40 -15.08
C LYS A 139 11.25 4.20 -14.25
N THR A 140 12.44 4.28 -13.68
CA THR A 140 12.84 3.40 -12.59
C THR A 140 12.50 4.08 -11.27
N ALA A 141 11.88 3.35 -10.34
CA ALA A 141 11.57 3.83 -9.00
C ALA A 141 12.26 2.93 -7.98
N ILE A 142 13.18 3.52 -7.21
CA ILE A 142 13.83 2.84 -6.09
C ILE A 142 13.04 3.20 -4.84
N VAL A 143 12.35 2.22 -4.26
CA VAL A 143 11.48 2.38 -3.10
C VAL A 143 12.23 1.89 -1.88
N GLN A 144 12.41 2.77 -0.89
CA GLN A 144 13.15 2.48 0.33
C GLN A 144 12.31 2.85 1.55
N ARG A 145 12.25 1.95 2.53
CA ARG A 145 11.72 2.24 3.87
C ARG A 145 12.80 2.92 4.72
N LEU A 146 12.43 3.98 5.44
CA LEU A 146 13.36 4.74 6.28
C LEU A 146 13.19 4.46 7.79
N THR A 147 12.09 3.80 8.17
CA THR A 147 11.74 3.52 9.56
C THR A 147 11.85 2.05 9.90
N ASP A 148 12.04 1.75 11.17
CA ASP A 148 12.22 0.39 11.67
C ASP A 148 10.90 -0.39 11.76
N ASN A 149 10.98 -1.72 11.86
CA ASN A 149 9.84 -2.64 12.05
C ASN A 149 9.04 -2.31 13.32
N ASN A 150 9.70 -1.81 14.36
CA ASN A 150 9.10 -1.52 15.67
C ASN A 150 8.38 -0.16 15.71
N GLU A 151 8.57 0.68 14.69
CA GLU A 151 7.91 1.97 14.62
C GLU A 151 6.41 1.82 14.37
N LYS A 152 5.64 2.69 15.03
CA LYS A 152 4.19 2.77 14.83
C LYS A 152 3.88 3.13 13.39
N MET A 153 2.76 2.65 12.87
CA MET A 153 2.37 2.89 11.47
C MET A 153 2.36 4.38 11.13
N GLU A 154 1.91 5.21 12.06
CA GLU A 154 1.78 6.66 11.93
C GLU A 154 3.11 7.37 11.72
N ASP A 155 4.19 6.79 12.25
CA ASP A 155 5.54 7.36 12.24
C ASP A 155 6.36 6.83 11.05
N ARG A 156 5.82 5.88 10.27
CA ARG A 156 6.55 5.26 9.15
C ARG A 156 6.79 6.23 8.01
N GLN A 157 7.97 6.12 7.42
CA GLN A 157 8.42 6.97 6.32
C GLN A 157 9.06 6.14 5.22
N TRP A 158 8.88 6.62 3.99
CA TRP A 158 9.46 6.03 2.79
C TRP A 158 10.13 7.09 1.95
N ARG A 159 11.20 6.67 1.28
CA ARG A 159 11.87 7.41 0.21
C ARG A 159 11.59 6.70 -1.11
N ILE A 160 11.26 7.47 -2.14
CA ILE A 160 11.17 7.00 -3.52
C ILE A 160 12.08 7.85 -4.38
N ILE A 161 13.04 7.22 -5.03
CA ILE A 161 13.91 7.85 -6.01
C ILE A 161 13.41 7.48 -7.38
N HIS A 162 12.93 8.48 -8.12
CA HIS A 162 12.53 8.30 -9.51
C HIS A 162 13.70 8.64 -10.42
N VAL A 163 14.11 7.69 -11.25
CA VAL A 163 15.13 7.86 -12.29
C VAL A 163 14.44 7.84 -13.65
N ASN A 164 14.64 8.88 -14.46
CA ASN A 164 14.15 8.92 -15.83
C ASN A 164 15.13 8.26 -16.82
N GLU A 165 14.72 8.10 -18.08
CA GLU A 165 15.55 7.48 -19.13
C GLU A 165 16.88 8.20 -19.42
N LYS A 166 17.01 9.47 -19.00
CA LYS A 166 18.25 10.26 -19.13
C LYS A 166 19.21 10.06 -17.96
N GLY A 167 18.81 9.31 -16.94
CA GLY A 167 19.56 9.15 -15.69
C GLY A 167 19.44 10.34 -14.73
N GLU A 168 18.55 11.29 -15.01
CA GLU A 168 18.21 12.33 -14.04
C GLU A 168 17.29 11.72 -12.98
N TRP A 169 17.49 12.12 -11.73
CA TRP A 169 16.73 11.59 -10.61
C TRP A 169 16.07 12.69 -9.79
N ARG A 170 14.95 12.33 -9.16
CA ARG A 170 14.28 13.13 -8.15
C ARG A 170 13.93 12.25 -6.96
N GLU A 171 14.08 12.81 -5.77
CA GLU A 171 13.71 12.16 -4.53
C GLU A 171 12.34 12.67 -4.04
N GLU A 172 11.54 11.74 -3.55
CA GLU A 172 10.30 11.98 -2.85
C GLU A 172 10.37 11.27 -1.50
N VAL A 173 10.16 12.01 -0.41
CA VAL A 173 10.09 11.44 0.95
C VAL A 173 8.72 11.77 1.51
N PHE A 174 8.01 10.76 2.02
CA PHE A 174 6.71 10.96 2.64
C PHE A 174 6.47 10.00 3.79
N GLY A 175 5.66 10.45 4.75
CA GLY A 175 5.20 9.65 5.88
C GLY A 175 3.83 9.02 5.64
N TYR A 176 3.43 8.11 6.52
CA TYR A 176 2.09 7.52 6.49
C TYR A 176 0.99 8.58 6.60
N GLN A 177 1.20 9.67 7.34
CA GLN A 177 0.22 10.75 7.47
C GLN A 177 0.01 11.52 6.15
N ASP A 178 1.04 11.62 5.32
CA ASP A 178 1.02 12.40 4.08
C ASP A 178 0.56 11.56 2.87
N ARG A 179 0.26 10.27 3.07
CA ARG A 179 -0.04 9.28 2.02
C ARG A 179 -1.09 9.71 1.00
N SER A 180 -2.02 10.60 1.40
CA SER A 180 -3.07 11.11 0.52
C SER A 180 -2.58 12.04 -0.59
N GLU A 181 -1.42 12.66 -0.39
CA GLU A 181 -0.75 13.52 -1.37
C GLU A 181 0.12 12.69 -2.33
N TYR A 182 0.61 11.54 -1.86
CA TYR A 182 1.57 10.67 -2.56
C TYR A 182 0.95 9.38 -3.09
N LYS A 183 -0.17 9.47 -3.80
CA LYS A 183 -0.97 8.29 -4.19
C LYS A 183 -0.18 7.26 -5.02
N LEU A 184 0.62 7.70 -5.99
CA LEU A 184 1.51 6.80 -6.73
C LEU A 184 2.58 6.20 -5.81
N GLY A 185 3.16 7.01 -4.93
CA GLY A 185 4.13 6.55 -3.93
C GLY A 185 3.56 5.44 -3.03
N VAL A 186 2.32 5.60 -2.55
CA VAL A 186 1.59 4.57 -1.79
C VAL A 186 1.43 3.28 -2.60
N LYS A 187 1.11 3.36 -3.89
CA LYS A 187 1.02 2.18 -4.75
C LYS A 187 2.37 1.46 -4.84
N LEU A 188 3.46 2.21 -5.02
CA LEU A 188 4.81 1.66 -5.14
C LEU A 188 5.29 1.03 -3.82
N VAL A 189 5.01 1.65 -2.68
CA VAL A 189 5.31 1.12 -1.34
C VAL A 189 4.54 -0.17 -1.06
N ASN A 190 3.24 -0.21 -1.39
CA ASN A 190 2.44 -1.41 -1.29
C ASN A 190 2.93 -2.53 -2.22
N PHE A 191 3.28 -2.21 -3.46
CA PHE A 191 3.73 -3.18 -4.46
C PHE A 191 5.10 -3.79 -4.13
N SER A 192 6.02 -2.99 -3.59
CA SER A 192 7.37 -3.40 -3.17
C SER A 192 7.41 -4.21 -1.87
N ASN A 193 6.28 -4.35 -1.17
CA ASN A 193 6.19 -4.91 0.19
C ASN A 193 7.01 -4.14 1.25
N THR A 194 7.54 -2.96 0.94
CA THR A 194 8.27 -2.11 1.91
C THR A 194 7.34 -1.46 2.95
N ALA A 195 6.03 -1.59 2.78
CA ALA A 195 5.03 -1.11 3.73
C ALA A 195 4.98 -1.93 5.04
N LEU A 196 5.42 -3.20 5.01
CA LEU A 196 5.15 -4.29 5.98
C LEU A 196 3.67 -4.66 6.15
N MET A 197 2.77 -3.68 6.05
CA MET A 197 1.33 -3.84 6.06
C MET A 197 0.76 -2.95 4.96
N SER A 198 -0.19 -3.46 4.19
CA SER A 198 -0.77 -2.65 3.12
C SER A 198 -1.50 -1.44 3.69
N MET A 199 -1.33 -0.28 3.06
CA MET A 199 -1.99 0.97 3.42
C MET A 199 -2.83 1.51 2.27
N GLY A 200 -3.93 2.19 2.61
CA GLY A 200 -4.78 2.86 1.64
C GLY A 200 -4.19 4.21 1.25
N TYR A 201 -4.80 4.84 0.24
CA TYR A 201 -4.36 6.15 -0.24
C TYR A 201 -4.83 7.28 0.68
N TYR A 202 -6.01 7.16 1.25
CA TYR A 202 -6.61 8.13 2.17
C TYR A 202 -7.02 7.47 3.49
N SER A 203 -7.52 6.24 3.43
CA SER A 203 -7.93 5.44 4.58
C SER A 203 -7.61 3.97 4.37
N ASP A 204 -7.30 3.25 5.44
CA ASP A 204 -6.99 1.81 5.37
C ASP A 204 -8.24 0.93 5.33
N ILE A 205 -9.39 1.53 5.00
CA ILE A 205 -10.71 0.89 5.02
C ILE A 205 -10.79 -0.35 4.12
N LEU A 206 -9.95 -0.43 3.07
CA LEU A 206 -9.86 -1.57 2.15
C LEU A 206 -8.64 -2.48 2.41
N LYS A 207 -7.80 -2.17 3.40
CA LYS A 207 -6.48 -2.79 3.58
C LYS A 207 -6.33 -3.58 4.88
N GLY A 208 -7.24 -3.39 5.84
CA GLY A 208 -7.33 -4.23 7.03
C GLY A 208 -7.67 -5.68 6.70
N TRP A 209 -7.46 -6.57 7.66
CA TRP A 209 -7.83 -7.98 7.55
C TRP A 209 -9.32 -8.10 7.20
N PRO A 210 -9.68 -8.63 6.01
CA PRO A 210 -11.07 -8.75 5.64
C PRO A 210 -11.73 -9.77 6.56
N THR A 211 -12.71 -9.34 7.34
CA THR A 211 -13.68 -10.28 7.89
C THR A 211 -14.75 -10.48 6.83
N ILE A 212 -15.46 -11.60 6.82
CA ILE A 212 -16.60 -11.77 5.90
C ILE A 212 -17.64 -10.62 6.10
N PHE A 213 -17.69 -10.04 7.30
CA PHE A 213 -18.54 -8.90 7.64
C PHE A 213 -18.06 -7.58 7.03
N PHE A 214 -16.76 -7.41 6.80
CA PHE A 214 -16.18 -6.17 6.30
C PHE A 214 -15.08 -6.44 5.28
N PRO A 215 -15.21 -5.96 4.02
CA PRO A 215 -16.08 -4.85 3.63
C PRO A 215 -17.36 -5.26 2.86
N ILE A 216 -17.71 -6.55 2.81
CA ILE A 216 -18.79 -7.06 1.96
C ILE A 216 -20.18 -6.81 2.57
N ILE A 217 -20.42 -7.24 3.81
CA ILE A 217 -21.73 -7.12 4.48
C ILE A 217 -21.97 -5.70 5.00
N TYR A 218 -20.96 -5.15 5.66
CA TYR A 218 -20.89 -3.74 6.01
C TYR A 218 -19.77 -3.08 5.20
N PRO A 219 -20.01 -1.93 4.54
CA PRO A 219 -21.21 -1.09 4.62
C PRO A 219 -22.25 -1.28 3.48
N TRP A 220 -21.92 -2.03 2.41
CA TRP A 220 -22.74 -2.11 1.20
C TRP A 220 -24.12 -2.75 1.40
N ILE A 221 -24.16 -3.98 1.92
CA ILE A 221 -25.42 -4.71 2.14
C ILE A 221 -26.26 -3.98 3.20
N SER A 222 -25.63 -3.45 4.24
CA SER A 222 -26.30 -2.66 5.28
C SER A 222 -27.03 -1.44 4.69
N SER A 223 -26.36 -0.69 3.79
CA SER A 223 -26.98 0.43 3.10
C SER A 223 -28.10 -0.01 2.14
N ALA A 224 -27.91 -1.11 1.40
CA ALA A 224 -28.93 -1.63 0.48
C ALA A 224 -30.20 -2.07 1.23
N VAL A 225 -30.05 -2.79 2.34
CA VAL A 225 -31.16 -3.17 3.23
C VAL A 225 -31.83 -1.92 3.80
N GLY A 226 -31.05 -0.91 4.21
CA GLY A 226 -31.59 0.37 4.69
C GLY A 226 -32.49 1.06 3.66
N ILE A 227 -32.05 1.13 2.40
CA ILE A 227 -32.82 1.69 1.28
C ILE A 227 -34.12 0.89 1.06
N LEU A 228 -34.03 -0.45 1.07
CA LEU A 228 -35.20 -1.32 0.91
C LEU A 228 -36.23 -1.14 2.03
N LEU A 229 -35.79 -1.01 3.29
CA LEU A 229 -36.69 -0.78 4.43
C LEU A 229 -37.40 0.57 4.32
N ILE A 230 -36.70 1.63 3.88
CA ILE A 230 -37.33 2.94 3.64
C ILE A 230 -38.39 2.82 2.54
N PHE A 231 -38.07 2.16 1.43
CA PHE A 231 -39.01 1.98 0.32
C PHE A 231 -40.25 1.18 0.74
N MET A 232 -40.07 0.05 1.44
CA MET A 232 -41.17 -0.73 1.99
C MET A 232 -42.03 0.08 2.96
N SER A 233 -41.42 0.90 3.82
CA SER A 233 -42.15 1.76 4.74
C SER A 233 -43.03 2.79 4.00
N MET A 234 -42.52 3.39 2.92
CA MET A 234 -43.29 4.29 2.06
C MET A 234 -44.49 3.58 1.42
N LEU A 235 -44.28 2.40 0.84
CA LEU A 235 -45.34 1.60 0.22
C LEU A 235 -46.44 1.21 1.24
N MET A 236 -46.05 0.79 2.45
CA MET A 236 -47.00 0.44 3.52
C MET A 236 -47.83 1.65 3.99
N ASN A 237 -47.25 2.86 3.96
CA ASN A 237 -47.98 4.08 4.29
C ASN A 237 -48.96 4.47 3.17
N ILE A 238 -48.59 4.27 1.90
CA ILE A 238 -49.45 4.53 0.76
C ILE A 238 -50.64 3.56 0.76
N SER A 239 -50.40 2.25 0.89
CA SER A 239 -51.47 1.24 0.89
C SER A 239 -52.49 1.45 2.01
N ARG A 240 -52.04 1.87 3.20
CA ARG A 240 -52.95 2.27 4.29
C ARG A 240 -53.81 3.47 3.93
N LYS A 241 -53.31 4.46 3.19
CA LYS A 241 -54.14 5.60 2.78
C LYS A 241 -55.24 5.20 1.79
N TYR A 242 -55.03 4.17 0.97
CA TYR A 242 -56.01 3.68 0.00
C TYR A 242 -57.05 2.72 0.61
N LEU A 243 -56.71 1.97 1.66
CA LEU A 243 -57.63 1.03 2.32
C LEU A 243 -58.62 1.70 3.30
N TYR A 244 -58.35 2.94 3.71
CA TYR A 244 -59.18 3.72 4.65
C TYR A 244 -59.86 4.93 3.98
N LYS A 245 -59.94 4.92 2.64
CA LYS A 245 -60.81 5.78 1.83
C LYS A 245 -61.97 4.95 1.34
#